data_AF-A0AAE0WEL3-F1
#
_entry.id   AF-A0AAE0WEL3-F1
#
_cell.length_a   1.000
_cell.length_b   1.000
_cell.length_c   1.000
_cell.angle_alpha   90.00
_cell.angle_beta   90.00
_cell.angle_gamma   90.00
#
_symmetry.space_group_name_H-M   'P 1'
#
loop_
_entity.id
_entity.type
_entity.pdbx_description
1 polymer ?
#
loop_
_entity_poly.entity_id
_entity_poly.type
_entity_poly.pdbx_seq_one_letter_code
_entity_poly.pdbx_strand_id
1 'polypeptide(L)'
;MSEVNGINGHKAGATGFQWKVGLQNSLGKYLTAETFGFKINASGVGLKKKQVWIIEQVSNEEWVYIRSHLGRYLSADRHRNVTCEAEEPTESERFVVEYSKTGRWAFKNVAHQYYLGGNDDKVTCFDKPPNDIGWWSIQLSIHPQVHLRNVNRKRYAHLANDELQCTEIVPWGADSLVIMDFVDGRYTLKSCDNRYLSREGTLQETMTEDTMFTLEIRSGALAFKDHEGRYLTSVGAQAVMKARNKMITKDELFTIEDSHPQVMFVAHNGKKVSVKQGVDVSANQDEEISDKEIFQLEYESVLNKWAVRTDGNKYWTLHPSTGIQATATDVKPGGQRKEECFFELVWQDNGLAAIKASNGMYIYNKPSGTLMGGSDAITDKEKFQIVLLNRPLVVLKGEHGFIGAKGNQYICNKTSYDIIKVESNGKGGYRLKGQNGKYWEINADSTISAEGNSASDFILEFHGQSKLAIKAPHGAYLMGYQNGDFKAVADTVDCKSLWEY
;
A
#
# COMPACT_ATOMS: atom_id res chain seq x y z
N MET A 1 9.55 4.91 20.91
CA MET A 1 9.38 4.04 19.74
C MET A 1 8.31 4.69 18.90
N SER A 2 8.72 5.34 17.81
CA SER A 2 7.80 6.01 16.89
C SER A 2 6.80 4.98 16.36
N GLU A 3 5.51 5.24 16.56
CA GLU A 3 4.43 4.43 16.02
C GLU A 3 4.60 4.35 14.50
N VAL A 4 4.95 3.18 13.99
CA VAL A 4 5.03 2.94 12.55
C VAL A 4 3.58 2.77 12.08
N ASN A 5 3.01 3.86 11.56
CA ASN A 5 1.83 3.75 10.72
C ASN A 5 2.15 2.74 9.60
N GLY A 6 1.29 1.74 9.40
CA GLY A 6 1.34 0.94 8.18
C GLY A 6 2.03 -0.43 8.24
N ILE A 7 2.50 -0.94 9.39
CA ILE A 7 2.94 -2.36 9.46
C ILE A 7 1.71 -3.27 9.54
N ASN A 8 1.36 -3.91 8.44
CA ASN A 8 0.27 -4.89 8.38
C ASN A 8 0.62 -6.13 9.21
N GLY A 9 -0.38 -6.68 9.91
CA GLY A 9 -0.17 -7.76 10.89
C GLY A 9 0.00 -7.27 12.33
N HIS A 10 0.27 -5.98 12.55
CA HIS A 10 0.49 -5.41 13.89
C HIS A 10 -0.55 -4.34 14.24
N LYS A 11 -0.99 -4.31 15.51
CA LYS A 11 -1.81 -3.22 16.06
C LYS A 11 -1.01 -2.50 17.14
N ALA A 12 -0.88 -1.18 17.02
CA ALA A 12 -0.23 -0.35 18.02
C ALA A 12 -0.89 -0.55 19.40
N GLY A 13 -0.10 -0.90 20.41
CA GLY A 13 -0.57 -1.10 21.79
C GLY A 13 -1.41 -2.36 22.05
N ALA A 14 -1.52 -3.29 21.09
CA ALA A 14 -2.27 -4.54 21.28
C ALA A 14 -1.39 -5.73 21.68
N THR A 15 -1.98 -6.69 22.40
CA THR A 15 -1.35 -7.93 22.85
C THR A 15 -1.33 -9.05 21.79
N GLY A 16 -1.75 -8.76 20.54
CA GLY A 16 -1.84 -9.73 19.45
C GLY A 16 -1.72 -9.10 18.05
N PHE A 17 -1.71 -9.96 17.04
CA PHE A 17 -1.50 -9.64 15.63
C PHE A 17 -2.84 -9.59 14.87
N GLN A 18 -2.97 -8.71 13.88
CA GLN A 18 -4.23 -8.52 13.15
C GLN A 18 -4.01 -8.41 11.64
N TRP A 19 -4.75 -9.21 10.86
CA TRP A 19 -4.73 -9.18 9.40
C TRP A 19 -6.13 -8.92 8.84
N LYS A 20 -6.27 -7.85 8.05
CA LYS A 20 -7.50 -7.61 7.28
C LYS A 20 -7.45 -8.44 6.00
N VAL A 21 -8.44 -9.30 5.78
CA VAL A 21 -8.46 -10.28 4.69
C VAL A 21 -9.86 -10.49 4.13
N GLY A 22 -9.94 -10.98 2.89
CA GLY A 22 -11.09 -11.66 2.32
C GLY A 22 -10.86 -13.16 2.28
N LEU A 23 -11.89 -13.94 2.60
CA LEU A 23 -11.88 -15.40 2.50
C LEU A 23 -12.66 -15.80 1.25
N GLN A 24 -11.96 -16.28 0.22
CA GLN A 24 -12.54 -16.68 -1.06
C GLN A 24 -12.69 -18.20 -1.12
N ASN A 25 -13.90 -18.70 -1.39
CA ASN A 25 -14.14 -20.13 -1.55
C ASN A 25 -13.68 -20.65 -2.93
N SER A 26 -13.83 -21.96 -3.16
CA SER A 26 -13.43 -22.62 -4.42
C SER A 26 -14.13 -22.10 -5.68
N LEU A 27 -15.26 -21.39 -5.54
CA LEU A 27 -16.02 -20.77 -6.64
C LEU A 27 -15.66 -19.30 -6.86
N GLY A 28 -14.63 -18.80 -6.18
CA GLY A 28 -14.20 -17.41 -6.29
C GLY A 28 -15.09 -16.42 -5.51
N LYS A 29 -16.00 -16.90 -4.65
CA LYS A 29 -16.90 -16.05 -3.87
C LYS A 29 -16.37 -15.79 -2.47
N TYR A 30 -16.59 -14.58 -1.97
CA TYR A 30 -16.10 -14.12 -0.68
C TYR A 30 -17.10 -14.36 0.44
N LEU A 31 -16.61 -14.86 1.57
CA LEU A 31 -17.31 -14.84 2.84
C LEU A 31 -17.72 -13.41 3.17
N THR A 32 -19.00 -13.21 3.49
CA THR A 32 -19.63 -11.91 3.61
C THR A 32 -20.42 -11.85 4.91
N ALA A 33 -20.16 -10.84 5.73
CA ALA A 33 -21.00 -10.48 6.85
C ALA A 33 -22.03 -9.45 6.38
N GLU A 34 -23.33 -9.77 6.48
CA GLU A 34 -24.39 -8.83 6.14
C GLU A 34 -24.53 -7.74 7.20
N THR A 35 -24.89 -6.54 6.75
CA THR A 35 -25.02 -5.37 7.64
C THR A 35 -26.16 -5.51 8.66
N PHE A 36 -27.17 -6.32 8.34
CA PHE A 36 -28.36 -6.50 9.17
C PHE A 36 -28.60 -7.98 9.47
N GLY A 37 -29.10 -8.25 10.68
CA GLY A 37 -29.52 -9.59 11.12
C GLY A 37 -28.38 -10.58 11.31
N PHE A 38 -27.12 -10.10 11.37
CA PHE A 38 -25.91 -10.89 11.67
C PHE A 38 -25.72 -12.12 10.77
N LYS A 39 -26.32 -12.09 9.58
CA LYS A 39 -26.27 -13.18 8.62
C LYS A 39 -24.91 -13.23 7.94
N ILE A 40 -24.50 -14.45 7.60
CA ILE A 40 -23.27 -14.71 6.87
C ILE A 40 -23.62 -15.51 5.62
N ASN A 41 -22.94 -15.21 4.53
CA ASN A 41 -23.02 -15.95 3.28
C ASN A 41 -21.64 -15.98 2.62
N ALA A 42 -21.48 -16.78 1.57
CA ALA A 42 -20.29 -16.85 0.72
C ALA A 42 -20.67 -16.55 -0.74
N SER A 43 -21.31 -15.39 -0.97
CA SER A 43 -21.80 -14.97 -2.29
C SER A 43 -21.08 -13.76 -2.89
N GLY A 44 -20.19 -13.10 -2.12
CA GLY A 44 -19.54 -11.86 -2.53
C GLY A 44 -18.66 -12.05 -3.76
N VAL A 45 -18.79 -11.19 -4.78
CA VAL A 45 -18.01 -11.31 -6.03
C VAL A 45 -16.71 -10.51 -6.05
N GLY A 46 -16.40 -9.82 -4.95
CA GLY A 46 -15.19 -9.03 -4.80
C GLY A 46 -14.99 -8.57 -3.37
N LEU A 47 -13.75 -8.24 -3.02
CA LEU A 47 -13.38 -7.80 -1.68
C LEU A 47 -13.79 -6.34 -1.44
N LYS A 48 -15.01 -6.13 -0.95
CA LYS A 48 -15.50 -4.84 -0.47
C LYS A 48 -15.70 -4.88 1.04
N LYS A 49 -16.20 -3.79 1.63
CA LYS A 49 -16.39 -3.62 3.08
C LYS A 49 -17.01 -4.84 3.78
N LYS A 50 -18.08 -5.43 3.22
CA LYS A 50 -18.78 -6.57 3.82
C LYS A 50 -18.00 -7.89 3.75
N GLN A 51 -17.03 -7.98 2.85
CA GLN A 51 -16.18 -9.14 2.61
C GLN A 51 -14.85 -9.06 3.39
N VAL A 52 -14.57 -7.93 4.05
CA VAL A 52 -13.38 -7.76 4.88
C VAL A 52 -13.63 -8.36 6.25
N TRP A 53 -12.74 -9.27 6.62
CA TRP A 53 -12.62 -9.91 7.92
C TRP A 53 -11.27 -9.56 8.54
N ILE A 54 -11.17 -9.65 9.85
CA ILE A 54 -9.97 -9.37 10.62
C ILE A 54 -9.61 -10.65 11.35
N ILE A 55 -8.49 -11.26 10.96
CA ILE A 55 -7.91 -12.40 11.66
C ILE A 55 -7.10 -11.84 12.83
N GLU A 56 -7.54 -12.10 14.05
CA GLU A 56 -6.88 -11.66 15.28
C GLU A 56 -6.16 -12.85 15.91
N GLN A 57 -4.84 -12.87 15.83
CA GLN A 57 -4.00 -13.90 16.44
C GLN A 57 -3.50 -13.41 17.80
N VAL A 58 -3.85 -14.13 18.86
CA VAL A 58 -3.34 -13.86 20.21
C VAL A 58 -1.90 -14.35 20.30
N SER A 59 -1.01 -13.55 20.87
CA SER A 59 0.40 -13.95 21.05
C SER A 59 0.51 -15.21 21.89
N ASN A 60 1.36 -16.16 21.47
CA ASN A 60 1.59 -17.45 22.12
C ASN A 60 0.42 -18.45 22.08
N GLU A 61 -0.67 -18.14 21.39
CA GLU A 61 -1.78 -19.07 21.18
C GLU A 61 -1.77 -19.63 19.74
N GLU A 62 -2.27 -20.86 19.59
CA GLU A 62 -2.36 -21.54 18.29
C GLU A 62 -3.66 -21.20 17.53
N TRP A 63 -4.60 -20.51 18.18
CA TRP A 63 -5.88 -20.12 17.60
C TRP A 63 -5.95 -18.63 17.27
N VAL A 64 -6.92 -18.32 16.41
CA VAL A 64 -7.28 -16.98 15.97
C VAL A 64 -8.76 -16.73 16.21
N TYR A 65 -9.12 -15.46 16.27
CA TYR A 65 -10.49 -15.00 16.13
C TYR A 65 -10.71 -14.41 14.75
N ILE A 66 -11.92 -14.54 14.21
CA ILE A 66 -12.31 -14.00 12.90
C ILE A 66 -13.37 -12.94 13.13
N ARG A 67 -13.01 -11.66 13.01
CA ARG A 67 -13.90 -10.53 13.28
C ARG A 67 -14.37 -9.86 12.00
N SER A 68 -15.67 -9.60 11.88
CA SER A 68 -16.25 -8.90 10.74
C SER A 68 -15.98 -7.40 10.76
N HIS A 69 -16.25 -6.73 9.64
CA HIS A 69 -16.23 -5.27 9.53
C HIS A 69 -17.19 -4.53 10.50
N LEU A 70 -18.15 -5.23 11.11
CA LEU A 70 -19.07 -4.69 12.12
C LEU A 70 -18.52 -4.81 13.55
N GLY A 71 -17.32 -5.38 13.72
CA GLY A 71 -16.75 -5.65 15.04
C GLY A 71 -17.31 -6.90 15.71
N ARG A 72 -18.01 -7.76 14.98
CA ARG A 72 -18.60 -9.00 15.51
C ARG A 72 -17.74 -10.22 15.19
N TYR A 73 -17.66 -11.18 16.10
CA TYR A 73 -16.84 -12.37 15.96
C TYR A 73 -17.61 -13.53 15.33
N LEU A 74 -16.95 -14.28 14.45
CA LEU A 74 -17.46 -15.53 13.90
C LEU A 74 -17.50 -16.59 14.99
N SER A 75 -18.63 -17.27 15.12
CA SER A 75 -18.89 -18.29 16.14
C SER A 75 -19.35 -19.58 15.48
N ALA A 76 -18.93 -20.72 16.02
CA ALA A 76 -19.53 -22.02 15.69
C ALA A 76 -20.14 -22.64 16.95
N ASP A 77 -21.39 -23.10 16.84
CA ASP A 77 -22.09 -23.75 17.95
C ASP A 77 -22.03 -25.29 17.89
N ARG A 78 -22.48 -25.94 18.96
CA ARG A 78 -22.57 -27.42 19.06
C ARG A 78 -23.52 -28.05 18.04
N HIS A 79 -24.44 -27.26 17.48
CA HIS A 79 -25.41 -27.67 16.48
C HIS A 79 -24.90 -27.47 15.04
N ARG A 80 -23.64 -27.04 14.88
CA ARG A 80 -22.92 -26.84 13.61
C ARG A 80 -23.33 -25.57 12.85
N ASN A 81 -24.11 -24.70 13.50
CA ASN A 81 -24.46 -23.41 12.93
C ASN A 81 -23.30 -22.43 13.09
N VAL A 82 -23.23 -21.50 12.14
CA VAL A 82 -22.26 -20.40 12.18
C VAL A 82 -23.02 -19.09 12.32
N THR A 83 -22.61 -18.26 13.27
CA THR A 83 -23.16 -16.92 13.51
C THR A 83 -22.05 -15.89 13.57
N CYS A 84 -22.41 -14.60 13.49
CA CYS A 84 -21.46 -13.49 13.66
C CYS A 84 -22.09 -12.37 14.50
N GLU A 85 -22.40 -12.70 15.75
CA GLU A 85 -23.18 -11.86 16.67
C GLU A 85 -22.37 -11.37 17.86
N ALA A 86 -21.39 -12.16 18.30
CA ALA A 86 -20.63 -11.92 19.51
C ALA A 86 -19.81 -10.62 19.43
N GLU A 87 -19.95 -9.77 20.45
CA GLU A 87 -19.14 -8.54 20.61
C GLU A 87 -17.77 -8.83 21.23
N GLU A 88 -17.70 -9.86 22.06
CA GLU A 88 -16.49 -10.33 22.72
C GLU A 88 -16.30 -11.82 22.43
N PRO A 89 -15.06 -12.27 22.14
CA PRO A 89 -14.83 -13.66 21.79
C PRO A 89 -14.70 -14.56 23.02
N THR A 90 -15.26 -15.76 22.93
CA THR A 90 -15.20 -16.84 23.93
C THR A 90 -14.62 -18.12 23.30
N GLU A 91 -14.94 -19.30 23.83
CA GLU A 91 -14.45 -20.58 23.32
C GLU A 91 -15.03 -20.94 21.94
N SER A 92 -16.28 -20.56 21.66
CA SER A 92 -16.97 -20.84 20.39
C SER A 92 -16.43 -20.03 19.21
N GLU A 93 -15.69 -18.96 19.47
CA GLU A 93 -15.09 -18.07 18.47
C GLU A 93 -13.63 -18.44 18.15
N ARG A 94 -13.05 -19.44 18.82
CA ARG A 94 -11.66 -19.86 18.61
C ARG A 94 -11.55 -20.79 17.39
N PHE A 95 -10.70 -20.41 16.44
CA PHE A 95 -10.38 -21.23 15.26
C PHE A 95 -8.87 -21.49 15.15
N VAL A 96 -8.48 -22.69 14.77
CA VAL A 96 -7.11 -23.00 14.33
C VAL A 96 -7.05 -22.90 12.81
N VAL A 97 -5.98 -22.31 12.28
CA VAL A 97 -5.73 -22.22 10.84
C VAL A 97 -4.87 -23.40 10.41
N GLU A 98 -5.41 -24.23 9.52
CA GLU A 98 -4.69 -25.32 8.88
C GLU A 98 -4.44 -24.99 7.41
N TYR A 99 -3.30 -25.45 6.89
CA TYR A 99 -2.84 -25.12 5.53
C TYR A 99 -2.81 -26.37 4.67
N SER A 100 -3.47 -26.31 3.51
CA SER A 100 -3.40 -27.37 2.51
C SER A 100 -2.03 -27.41 1.83
N LYS A 101 -1.78 -28.49 1.09
CA LYS A 101 -0.59 -28.60 0.22
C LYS A 101 -0.55 -27.51 -0.85
N THR A 102 -1.72 -27.06 -1.30
CA THR A 102 -1.90 -25.98 -2.29
C THR A 102 -2.00 -24.60 -1.65
N GLY A 103 -1.74 -24.47 -0.34
CA GLY A 103 -1.67 -23.20 0.37
C GLY A 103 -3.01 -22.49 0.65
N ARG A 104 -4.14 -23.15 0.36
CA ARG A 104 -5.46 -22.74 0.88
C ARG A 104 -5.58 -23.02 2.38
N TRP A 105 -6.42 -22.23 3.04
CA TRP A 105 -6.61 -22.24 4.49
C TRP A 105 -7.91 -22.93 4.86
N ALA A 106 -7.90 -23.73 5.92
CA ALA A 106 -9.09 -24.23 6.57
C ALA A 106 -9.15 -23.69 8.00
N PHE A 107 -10.33 -23.29 8.44
CA PHE A 107 -10.56 -22.77 9.79
C PHE A 107 -11.30 -23.82 10.60
N LYS A 108 -10.61 -24.44 11.55
CA LYS A 108 -11.16 -25.47 12.42
C LYS A 108 -11.60 -24.87 13.74
N ASN A 109 -12.87 -24.97 14.10
CA ASN A 109 -13.33 -24.54 15.41
C ASN A 109 -12.68 -25.38 16.52
N VAL A 110 -12.13 -24.74 17.55
CA VAL A 110 -11.40 -25.42 18.63
C VAL A 110 -12.33 -26.25 19.51
N ALA A 111 -13.50 -25.72 19.88
CA ALA A 111 -14.42 -26.40 20.79
C ALA A 111 -15.07 -27.65 20.15
N HIS A 112 -15.43 -27.57 18.88
CA HIS A 112 -16.25 -28.60 18.21
C HIS A 112 -15.47 -29.43 17.18
N GLN A 113 -14.25 -29.02 16.84
CA GLN A 113 -13.33 -29.72 15.93
C GLN A 113 -13.84 -29.85 14.48
N TYR A 114 -14.84 -29.06 14.09
CA TYR A 114 -15.39 -29.01 12.73
C TYR A 114 -14.76 -27.86 11.93
N TYR A 115 -14.82 -27.95 10.61
CA TYR A 115 -14.25 -26.94 9.71
C TYR A 115 -15.32 -26.01 9.16
N LEU A 116 -15.01 -24.71 9.13
CA LEU A 116 -15.80 -23.67 8.49
C LEU A 116 -15.79 -23.88 6.97
N GLY A 117 -16.98 -24.03 6.39
CA GLY A 117 -17.18 -24.08 4.95
C GLY A 117 -18.39 -23.26 4.54
N GLY A 118 -18.38 -22.76 3.32
CA GLY A 118 -19.45 -21.89 2.86
C GLY A 118 -19.62 -21.80 1.36
N ASN A 119 -20.86 -21.93 0.91
CA ASN A 119 -21.26 -21.58 -0.44
C ASN A 119 -22.62 -20.88 -0.44
N ASP A 120 -22.72 -19.77 -1.18
CA ASP A 120 -23.94 -18.95 -1.27
C ASP A 120 -24.50 -18.63 0.12
N ASP A 121 -25.77 -18.92 0.38
CA ASP A 121 -26.44 -18.68 1.66
C ASP A 121 -26.13 -19.70 2.76
N LYS A 122 -25.38 -20.77 2.44
CA LYS A 122 -25.06 -21.86 3.35
C LYS A 122 -23.63 -21.75 3.85
N VAL A 123 -23.45 -21.11 4.99
CA VAL A 123 -22.19 -21.10 5.75
C VAL A 123 -22.38 -21.95 7.00
N THR A 124 -21.55 -22.99 7.16
CA THR A 124 -21.66 -23.97 8.25
C THR A 124 -20.29 -24.32 8.81
N CYS A 125 -20.25 -24.91 10.00
CA CYS A 125 -19.03 -25.45 10.59
C CYS A 125 -19.28 -26.92 10.95
N PHE A 126 -19.20 -27.79 9.95
CA PHE A 126 -19.68 -29.17 10.06
C PHE A 126 -18.73 -30.23 9.53
N ASP A 127 -17.89 -29.92 8.55
CA ASP A 127 -17.10 -30.95 7.88
C ASP A 127 -15.97 -31.49 8.77
N LYS A 128 -15.62 -32.77 8.57
CA LYS A 128 -14.49 -33.51 9.18
C LYS A 128 -14.06 -34.61 8.19
N PRO A 129 -13.03 -34.42 7.33
CA PRO A 129 -12.15 -33.25 7.09
C PRO A 129 -12.79 -32.15 6.21
N PRO A 130 -12.14 -31.01 5.91
CA PRO A 130 -12.71 -29.98 5.03
C PRO A 130 -12.96 -30.50 3.61
N ASN A 131 -14.13 -30.19 3.06
CA ASN A 131 -14.44 -30.36 1.64
C ASN A 131 -13.96 -29.14 0.82
N ASP A 132 -14.27 -29.11 -0.48
CA ASP A 132 -13.82 -28.05 -1.39
C ASP A 132 -14.26 -26.63 -0.99
N ILE A 133 -15.42 -26.49 -0.34
CA ILE A 133 -15.95 -25.19 0.13
C ILE A 133 -15.46 -24.82 1.53
N GLY A 134 -14.72 -25.72 2.20
CA GLY A 134 -14.02 -25.50 3.46
C GLY A 134 -12.57 -25.05 3.30
N TRP A 135 -12.04 -25.05 2.08
CA TRP A 135 -10.70 -24.54 1.73
C TRP A 135 -10.80 -23.14 1.12
N TRP A 136 -10.31 -22.16 1.85
CA TRP A 136 -10.38 -20.74 1.51
C TRP A 136 -9.05 -20.23 0.96
N SER A 137 -9.10 -19.48 -0.14
CA SER A 137 -8.01 -18.63 -0.59
C SER A 137 -8.08 -17.28 0.11
N ILE A 138 -6.94 -16.75 0.54
CA ILE A 138 -6.88 -15.52 1.36
C ILE A 138 -6.38 -14.35 0.54
N GLN A 139 -7.26 -13.36 0.34
CA GLN A 139 -6.89 -12.07 -0.23
C GLN A 139 -6.62 -11.06 0.89
N LEU A 140 -5.45 -10.42 0.95
CA LEU A 140 -5.13 -9.36 1.90
C LEU A 140 -5.93 -8.11 1.51
N SER A 141 -6.56 -7.47 2.49
CA SER A 141 -7.29 -6.21 2.30
C SER A 141 -6.35 -5.02 2.54
N ILE A 142 -5.31 -4.92 1.72
CA ILE A 142 -4.30 -3.87 1.73
C ILE A 142 -4.20 -3.23 0.33
N HIS A 143 -3.55 -2.08 0.22
CA HIS A 143 -3.07 -1.63 -1.08
C HIS A 143 -1.95 -2.57 -1.56
N PRO A 144 -1.90 -2.99 -2.83
CA PRO A 144 -0.93 -3.98 -3.28
C PRO A 144 0.51 -3.46 -3.40
N GLN A 145 0.70 -2.13 -3.37
CA GLN A 145 2.02 -1.50 -3.44
C GLN A 145 2.59 -1.31 -2.04
N VAL A 146 3.60 -2.10 -1.70
CA VAL A 146 4.09 -2.26 -0.32
C VAL A 146 5.61 -2.32 -0.26
N HIS A 147 6.12 -2.26 0.97
CA HIS A 147 7.47 -2.68 1.29
C HIS A 147 7.44 -4.02 2.02
N LEU A 148 8.34 -4.93 1.65
CA LEU A 148 8.52 -6.22 2.31
C LEU A 148 9.77 -6.20 3.16
N ARG A 149 9.67 -6.55 4.43
CA ARG A 149 10.81 -6.64 5.35
C ARG A 149 11.00 -8.06 5.85
N ASN A 150 12.18 -8.62 5.62
CA ASN A 150 12.53 -9.91 6.20
C ASN A 150 12.74 -9.78 7.72
N VAL A 151 12.06 -10.64 8.49
CA VAL A 151 12.01 -10.57 9.96
C VAL A 151 13.37 -10.87 10.58
N ASN A 152 14.07 -11.90 10.12
CA ASN A 152 15.36 -12.27 10.71
C ASN A 152 16.47 -11.28 10.34
N ARG A 153 16.58 -10.93 9.05
CA ARG A 153 17.61 -10.00 8.57
C ARG A 153 17.38 -8.57 9.03
N LYS A 154 16.14 -8.20 9.35
CA LYS A 154 15.74 -6.80 9.65
C LYS A 154 16.14 -5.88 8.50
N ARG A 155 15.85 -6.32 7.28
CA ARG A 155 16.16 -5.62 6.02
C ARG A 155 14.98 -5.71 5.06
N TYR A 156 14.83 -4.69 4.24
CA TYR A 156 13.79 -4.55 3.24
C TYR A 156 14.22 -5.16 1.91
N ALA A 157 13.24 -5.71 1.21
CA ALA A 157 13.36 -6.15 -0.16
C ALA A 157 13.51 -4.94 -1.08
N HIS A 158 14.43 -5.02 -2.03
CA HIS A 158 14.56 -4.05 -3.11
C HIS A 158 15.15 -4.71 -4.36
N LEU A 159 14.94 -4.08 -5.52
CA LEU A 159 15.52 -4.49 -6.79
C LEU A 159 17.01 -4.09 -6.83
N ALA A 160 17.90 -5.08 -6.85
CA ALA A 160 19.34 -4.86 -6.98
C ALA A 160 19.98 -5.98 -7.80
N ASN A 161 20.88 -5.60 -8.72
CA ASN A 161 21.62 -6.55 -9.57
C ASN A 161 20.72 -7.58 -10.29
N ASP A 162 19.58 -7.12 -10.80
CA ASP A 162 18.59 -7.96 -11.51
C ASP A 162 17.85 -9.00 -10.64
N GLU A 163 17.92 -8.84 -9.32
CA GLU A 163 17.29 -9.72 -8.34
C GLU A 163 16.52 -8.90 -7.29
N LEU A 164 15.59 -9.54 -6.57
CA LEU A 164 15.09 -8.97 -5.31
C LEU A 164 15.99 -9.42 -4.16
N GLN A 165 16.56 -8.45 -3.44
CA GLN A 165 17.52 -8.67 -2.36
C GLN A 165 16.98 -8.06 -1.05
N CYS A 166 17.17 -8.74 0.09
CA CYS A 166 16.81 -8.18 1.40
C CYS A 166 18.02 -7.58 2.12
N THR A 167 18.53 -6.49 1.58
CA THR A 167 19.75 -5.79 2.03
C THR A 167 19.49 -4.38 2.55
N GLU A 168 18.36 -3.77 2.22
CA GLU A 168 18.06 -2.38 2.56
C GLU A 168 17.70 -2.18 4.03
N ILE A 169 18.25 -1.14 4.67
CA ILE A 169 17.95 -0.83 6.08
C ILE A 169 16.62 -0.10 6.19
N VAL A 170 16.35 0.79 5.23
CA VAL A 170 15.12 1.55 5.09
C VAL A 170 14.61 1.35 3.65
N PRO A 171 13.29 1.27 3.42
CA PRO A 171 12.77 1.07 2.08
C PRO A 171 12.77 2.41 1.34
N TRP A 172 13.89 2.76 0.72
CA TRP A 172 14.10 4.03 0.01
C TRP A 172 14.18 3.81 -1.49
N GLY A 173 13.82 4.83 -2.27
CA GLY A 173 13.85 4.75 -3.73
C GLY A 173 12.74 3.90 -4.34
N ALA A 174 12.70 3.92 -5.67
CA ALA A 174 11.73 3.14 -6.44
C ALA A 174 11.99 1.64 -6.37
N ASP A 175 13.25 1.24 -6.26
CA ASP A 175 13.70 -0.14 -6.16
C ASP A 175 13.16 -0.88 -4.93
N SER A 176 12.84 -0.17 -3.85
CA SER A 176 12.21 -0.76 -2.65
C SER A 176 10.71 -1.08 -2.81
N LEU A 177 10.07 -0.66 -3.90
CA LEU A 177 8.65 -0.93 -4.18
C LEU A 177 8.45 -2.39 -4.60
N VAL A 178 7.56 -3.08 -3.88
CA VAL A 178 7.06 -4.40 -4.27
C VAL A 178 5.56 -4.31 -4.54
N ILE A 179 5.09 -4.88 -5.66
CA ILE A 179 3.66 -4.98 -5.98
C ILE A 179 3.22 -6.43 -5.75
N MET A 180 2.25 -6.62 -4.86
CA MET A 180 1.70 -7.93 -4.48
C MET A 180 0.38 -8.21 -5.21
N ASP A 181 0.43 -8.96 -6.31
CA ASP A 181 -0.75 -9.24 -7.13
C ASP A 181 -1.47 -10.51 -6.71
N PHE A 182 -2.73 -10.38 -6.27
CA PHE A 182 -3.58 -11.52 -5.98
C PHE A 182 -4.23 -12.07 -7.25
N VAL A 183 -3.84 -13.28 -7.64
CA VAL A 183 -4.27 -13.95 -8.87
C VAL A 183 -4.63 -15.39 -8.54
N ASP A 184 -5.84 -15.82 -8.90
CA ASP A 184 -6.34 -17.20 -8.75
C ASP A 184 -6.07 -17.82 -7.36
N GLY A 185 -6.30 -17.03 -6.31
CA GLY A 185 -6.13 -17.49 -4.93
C GLY A 185 -4.69 -17.50 -4.41
N ARG A 186 -3.74 -16.97 -5.17
CA ARG A 186 -2.29 -16.89 -4.89
C ARG A 186 -1.78 -15.47 -5.10
N TYR A 187 -0.50 -15.24 -4.82
CA TYR A 187 0.19 -13.97 -5.00
C TYR A 187 1.35 -14.09 -5.94
N THR A 188 1.54 -13.08 -6.77
CA THR A 188 2.86 -12.80 -7.35
C THR A 188 3.51 -11.61 -6.65
N LEU A 189 4.83 -11.53 -6.74
CA LEU A 189 5.60 -10.40 -6.25
C LEU A 189 6.31 -9.76 -7.44
N LYS A 190 6.03 -8.48 -7.70
CA LYS A 190 6.71 -7.71 -8.75
C LYS A 190 7.65 -6.68 -8.19
N SER A 191 8.79 -6.50 -8.85
CA SER A 191 9.67 -5.35 -8.67
C SER A 191 9.08 -4.08 -9.33
N CYS A 192 9.72 -2.94 -9.06
CA CYS A 192 9.33 -1.64 -9.60
C CYS A 192 9.41 -1.50 -11.13
N ASP A 193 10.05 -2.46 -11.81
CA ASP A 193 10.17 -2.55 -13.27
C ASP A 193 9.18 -3.56 -13.89
N ASN A 194 8.17 -4.00 -13.11
CA ASN A 194 7.07 -4.87 -13.53
C ASN A 194 7.44 -6.33 -13.83
N ARG A 195 8.61 -6.81 -13.39
CA ARG A 195 9.00 -8.22 -13.50
C ARG A 195 8.61 -9.01 -12.25
N TYR A 196 8.24 -10.27 -12.46
CA TYR A 196 7.79 -11.22 -11.45
C TYR A 196 8.97 -11.94 -10.79
N LEU A 197 8.99 -12.02 -9.46
CA LEU A 197 9.91 -12.88 -8.73
C LEU A 197 9.55 -14.35 -8.94
N SER A 198 10.50 -15.12 -9.47
CA SER A 198 10.44 -16.58 -9.51
C SER A 198 10.92 -17.19 -8.19
N ARG A 199 10.41 -18.39 -7.88
CA ARG A 199 10.86 -19.26 -6.80
C ARG A 199 12.38 -19.51 -6.81
N GLU A 200 13.03 -19.45 -7.96
CA GLU A 200 14.47 -19.70 -8.08
C GLU A 200 15.32 -18.44 -7.79
N GLY A 201 14.67 -17.28 -7.62
CA GLY A 201 15.28 -16.00 -7.27
C GLY A 201 15.52 -15.05 -8.45
N THR A 202 15.17 -15.49 -9.66
CA THR A 202 15.27 -14.66 -10.87
C THR A 202 14.01 -13.81 -11.09
N LEU A 203 14.14 -12.74 -11.86
CA LEU A 203 13.03 -11.90 -12.30
C LEU A 203 12.58 -12.28 -13.72
N GLN A 204 11.27 -12.46 -13.92
CA GLN A 204 10.67 -12.91 -15.18
C GLN A 204 9.66 -11.87 -15.70
N GLU A 205 9.54 -11.70 -17.02
CA GLU A 205 8.55 -10.79 -17.62
C GLU A 205 7.13 -11.37 -17.65
N THR A 206 7.02 -12.70 -17.55
CA THR A 206 5.74 -13.40 -17.66
C THR A 206 5.39 -14.12 -16.37
N MET A 207 4.10 -14.16 -16.07
CA MET A 207 3.59 -14.92 -14.94
C MET A 207 3.60 -16.41 -15.28
N THR A 208 4.21 -17.20 -14.42
CA THR A 208 4.29 -18.67 -14.50
C THR A 208 3.96 -19.29 -13.15
N GLU A 209 3.78 -20.61 -13.08
CA GLU A 209 3.61 -21.31 -11.80
C GLU A 209 4.77 -21.04 -10.83
N ASP A 210 5.99 -20.86 -11.34
CA ASP A 210 7.18 -20.55 -10.54
C ASP A 210 7.17 -19.15 -9.93
N THR A 211 6.28 -18.26 -10.38
CA THR A 211 6.13 -16.89 -9.86
C THR A 211 4.96 -16.73 -8.88
N MET A 212 4.27 -17.82 -8.58
CA MET A 212 3.04 -17.85 -7.78
C MET A 212 3.30 -18.41 -6.38
N PHE A 213 2.89 -17.65 -5.37
CA PHE A 213 3.07 -17.98 -3.96
C PHE A 213 1.76 -17.95 -3.20
N THR A 214 1.59 -18.88 -2.27
CA THR A 214 0.51 -18.87 -1.29
C THR A 214 1.02 -18.27 0.02
N LEU A 215 0.11 -17.80 0.87
CA LEU A 215 0.48 -17.18 2.14
C LEU A 215 0.22 -18.14 3.30
N GLU A 216 1.11 -18.17 4.28
CA GLU A 216 0.84 -18.70 5.62
C GLU A 216 1.12 -17.61 6.67
N ILE A 217 0.27 -17.48 7.69
CA ILE A 217 0.52 -16.57 8.82
C ILE A 217 1.22 -17.29 9.97
N ARG A 218 2.26 -16.64 10.51
CA ARG A 218 2.98 -17.09 11.71
C ARG A 218 3.35 -15.87 12.55
N SER A 219 2.82 -15.80 13.77
CA SER A 219 3.17 -14.77 14.76
C SER A 219 3.16 -13.34 14.20
N GLY A 220 2.10 -13.02 13.44
CA GLY A 220 1.94 -11.69 12.85
C GLY A 220 2.78 -11.38 11.61
N ALA A 221 3.54 -12.35 11.10
CA ALA A 221 4.26 -12.23 9.83
C ALA A 221 3.72 -13.21 8.79
N LEU A 222 4.13 -13.01 7.53
CA LEU A 222 3.76 -13.84 6.40
C LEU A 222 4.93 -14.71 5.95
N ALA A 223 4.62 -15.95 5.58
CA ALA A 223 5.51 -16.80 4.80
C ALA A 223 4.91 -17.02 3.41
N PHE A 224 5.72 -16.89 2.37
CA PHE A 224 5.33 -17.09 0.98
C PHE A 224 5.77 -18.47 0.51
N LYS A 225 4.82 -19.31 0.09
CA LYS A 225 5.06 -20.73 -0.24
C LYS A 225 4.78 -21.00 -1.71
N ASP A 226 5.76 -21.56 -2.40
CA ASP A 226 5.63 -21.94 -3.81
C ASP A 226 4.89 -23.27 -4.01
N HIS A 227 4.72 -23.66 -5.29
CA HIS A 227 4.00 -24.87 -5.69
C HIS A 227 4.69 -26.20 -5.32
N GLU A 228 5.97 -26.21 -4.92
CA GLU A 228 6.63 -27.44 -4.39
C GLU A 228 6.64 -27.46 -2.85
N GLY A 229 5.99 -26.49 -2.21
CA GLY A 229 5.94 -26.34 -0.77
C GLY A 229 7.24 -25.83 -0.14
N ARG A 230 8.11 -25.14 -0.90
CA ARG A 230 9.25 -24.40 -0.34
C ARG A 230 8.81 -22.95 -0.06
N TYR A 231 9.40 -22.34 0.96
CA TYR A 231 9.12 -20.96 1.37
C TYR A 231 10.21 -20.00 0.89
N LEU A 232 9.80 -18.80 0.48
CA LEU A 232 10.71 -17.68 0.22
C LEU A 232 11.53 -17.36 1.46
N THR A 233 12.81 -17.10 1.25
CA THR A 233 13.80 -16.71 2.26
C THR A 233 14.87 -15.85 1.59
N SER A 234 15.77 -15.26 2.38
CA SER A 234 16.83 -14.36 1.89
C SER A 234 18.21 -15.02 1.97
N VAL A 235 18.73 -15.48 0.84
CA VAL A 235 19.87 -16.40 0.76
C VAL A 235 21.21 -15.72 0.48
N GLY A 236 22.27 -16.20 1.15
CA GLY A 236 23.65 -15.80 0.85
C GLY A 236 24.01 -14.40 1.33
N ALA A 237 25.20 -13.93 0.95
CA ALA A 237 25.69 -12.60 1.33
C ALA A 237 24.81 -11.47 0.78
N GLN A 238 24.33 -11.63 -0.45
CA GLN A 238 23.44 -10.67 -1.14
C GLN A 238 21.97 -10.79 -0.74
N ALA A 239 21.62 -11.70 0.18
CA ALA A 239 20.26 -11.83 0.71
C ALA A 239 19.17 -12.05 -0.37
N VAL A 240 19.51 -12.73 -1.48
CA VAL A 240 18.62 -12.95 -2.62
C VAL A 240 17.34 -13.66 -2.18
N MET A 241 16.19 -13.09 -2.54
CA MET A 241 14.88 -13.66 -2.24
C MET A 241 14.63 -14.86 -3.15
N LYS A 242 14.54 -16.06 -2.57
CA LYS A 242 14.17 -17.28 -3.31
C LYS A 242 13.60 -18.35 -2.41
N ALA A 243 12.90 -19.31 -3.00
CA ALA A 243 12.25 -20.38 -2.27
C ALA A 243 13.19 -21.57 -2.04
N ARG A 244 13.39 -21.92 -0.77
CA ARG A 244 14.43 -22.90 -0.39
C ARG A 244 13.95 -23.94 0.61
N ASN A 245 13.39 -23.49 1.73
CA ASN A 245 13.16 -24.33 2.89
C ASN A 245 11.71 -24.84 2.92
N LYS A 246 11.48 -26.05 3.43
CA LYS A 246 10.12 -26.61 3.62
C LYS A 246 9.53 -26.35 5.02
N MET A 247 10.32 -25.71 5.88
CA MET A 247 9.90 -25.33 7.23
C MET A 247 10.01 -23.82 7.36
N ILE A 248 9.08 -23.22 8.09
CA ILE A 248 9.10 -21.79 8.38
C ILE A 248 9.91 -21.57 9.66
N THR A 249 11.00 -20.82 9.53
CA THR A 249 11.72 -20.20 10.63
C THR A 249 11.61 -18.69 10.51
N LYS A 250 12.33 -17.91 11.35
CA LYS A 250 12.35 -16.45 11.21
C LYS A 250 12.90 -15.98 9.86
N ASP A 251 13.71 -16.80 9.17
CA ASP A 251 14.28 -16.48 7.86
C ASP A 251 13.22 -16.45 6.74
N GLU A 252 12.13 -17.20 6.90
CA GLU A 252 11.04 -17.31 5.93
C GLU A 252 9.88 -16.33 6.21
N LEU A 253 10.02 -15.48 7.24
CA LEU A 253 8.99 -14.55 7.66
C LEU A 253 9.24 -13.13 7.16
N PHE A 254 8.18 -12.51 6.66
CA PHE A 254 8.17 -11.15 6.16
C PHE A 254 7.04 -10.34 6.81
N THR A 255 7.32 -9.07 7.10
CA THR A 255 6.29 -8.08 7.42
C THR A 255 6.03 -7.20 6.20
N ILE A 256 4.80 -6.68 6.10
CA ILE A 256 4.37 -5.78 5.03
C ILE A 256 4.22 -4.38 5.64
N GLU A 257 4.75 -3.38 4.95
CA GLU A 257 4.57 -1.97 5.30
C GLU A 257 3.96 -1.20 4.13
N ASP A 258 3.09 -0.23 4.42
CA ASP A 258 2.54 0.66 3.39
C ASP A 258 3.68 1.46 2.74
N SER A 259 3.65 1.58 1.41
CA SER A 259 4.64 2.39 0.69
C SER A 259 4.20 3.85 0.66
N HIS A 260 4.82 4.70 1.47
CA HIS A 260 4.55 6.14 1.45
C HIS A 260 5.10 6.80 0.18
N PRO A 261 4.53 7.93 -0.29
CA PRO A 261 5.13 8.70 -1.38
C PRO A 261 6.55 9.14 -1.03
N GLN A 262 7.48 8.85 -1.93
CA GLN A 262 8.84 9.38 -1.89
C GLN A 262 9.04 10.29 -3.08
N VAL A 263 9.46 11.52 -2.78
CA VAL A 263 9.47 12.62 -3.73
C VAL A 263 10.85 13.28 -3.78
N MET A 264 11.11 13.94 -4.89
CA MET A 264 12.16 14.94 -5.00
C MET A 264 11.51 16.32 -5.16
N PHE A 265 12.10 17.32 -4.52
CA PHE A 265 11.72 18.71 -4.70
C PHE A 265 12.70 19.41 -5.63
N VAL A 266 12.20 20.10 -6.65
CA VAL A 266 12.98 20.96 -7.54
C VAL A 266 12.55 22.40 -7.31
N ALA A 267 13.50 23.25 -6.93
CA ALA A 267 13.24 24.66 -6.66
C ALA A 267 13.12 25.49 -7.95
N HIS A 268 12.69 26.74 -7.84
CA HIS A 268 12.50 27.67 -8.97
C HIS A 268 13.74 27.87 -9.85
N ASN A 269 14.94 27.66 -9.30
CA ASN A 269 16.22 27.75 -10.00
C ASN A 269 16.61 26.46 -10.72
N GLY A 270 15.73 25.46 -10.77
CA GLY A 270 15.96 24.15 -11.38
C GLY A 270 16.82 23.20 -10.54
N LYS A 271 17.32 23.64 -9.37
CA LYS A 271 18.16 22.81 -8.49
C LYS A 271 17.30 21.88 -7.65
N LYS A 272 17.80 20.66 -7.45
CA LYS A 272 17.19 19.64 -6.60
C LYS A 272 17.52 19.93 -5.13
N VAL A 273 16.52 19.75 -4.27
CA VAL A 273 16.67 19.83 -2.82
C VAL A 273 17.42 18.60 -2.31
N SER A 274 18.36 18.80 -1.39
CA SER A 274 19.27 17.77 -0.91
C SER A 274 19.70 17.98 0.54
N VAL A 275 20.10 16.88 1.18
CA VAL A 275 20.80 16.83 2.49
C VAL A 275 22.27 16.41 2.35
N LYS A 276 22.85 16.43 1.15
CA LYS A 276 24.25 16.02 0.88
C LYS A 276 25.28 16.93 1.57
N GLN A 277 24.94 18.19 1.83
CA GLN A 277 25.85 19.18 2.43
C GLN A 277 25.83 19.19 3.97
N GLY A 278 25.10 18.28 4.61
CA GLY A 278 25.03 18.16 6.06
C GLY A 278 23.60 18.28 6.58
N VAL A 279 23.44 18.99 7.69
CA VAL A 279 22.13 19.10 8.37
C VAL A 279 21.19 20.09 7.70
N ASP A 280 21.72 21.12 7.02
CA ASP A 280 20.92 22.12 6.33
C ASP A 280 20.35 21.55 5.02
N VAL A 281 19.05 21.75 4.81
CA VAL A 281 18.38 21.35 3.58
C VAL A 281 18.60 22.45 2.53
N SER A 282 19.09 22.08 1.36
CA SER A 282 19.50 23.05 0.33
C SER A 282 19.14 22.61 -1.09
N ALA A 283 18.71 23.56 -1.92
CA ALA A 283 18.46 23.40 -3.34
C ALA A 283 19.68 23.83 -4.17
N ASN A 284 20.61 22.90 -4.37
CA ASN A 284 21.87 23.18 -5.08
C ASN A 284 22.40 22.00 -5.90
N GLN A 285 21.70 20.86 -5.95
CA GLN A 285 22.15 19.70 -6.70
C GLN A 285 21.65 19.75 -8.14
N ASP A 286 22.57 19.56 -9.08
CA ASP A 286 22.28 19.36 -10.52
C ASP A 286 22.53 17.92 -10.97
N GLU A 287 23.37 17.19 -10.23
CA GLU A 287 23.88 15.85 -10.56
C GLU A 287 22.77 14.77 -10.55
N GLU A 288 23.15 13.55 -10.90
CA GLU A 288 22.27 12.38 -10.79
C GLU A 288 21.68 12.25 -9.38
N ILE A 289 20.42 11.81 -9.32
CA ILE A 289 19.66 11.69 -8.07
C ILE A 289 20.28 10.56 -7.25
N SER A 290 20.67 10.87 -6.02
CA SER A 290 21.00 9.88 -4.98
C SER A 290 19.89 9.84 -3.92
N ASP A 291 20.01 8.94 -2.95
CA ASP A 291 19.08 8.88 -1.81
C ASP A 291 18.98 10.20 -1.03
N LYS A 292 19.99 11.06 -1.12
CA LYS A 292 20.05 12.38 -0.46
C LYS A 292 19.11 13.42 -1.06
N GLU A 293 18.56 13.16 -2.24
CA GLU A 293 17.58 14.02 -2.93
C GLU A 293 16.16 13.43 -2.90
N ILE A 294 16.00 12.23 -2.31
CA ILE A 294 14.72 11.54 -2.14
C ILE A 294 14.23 11.80 -0.71
N PHE A 295 12.96 12.16 -0.58
CA PHE A 295 12.31 12.44 0.70
C PHE A 295 10.97 11.72 0.81
N GLN A 296 10.70 11.07 1.93
CA GLN A 296 9.40 10.43 2.18
C GLN A 296 8.42 11.42 2.82
N LEU A 297 7.21 11.54 2.28
CA LEU A 297 6.15 12.35 2.86
C LEU A 297 5.25 11.48 3.75
N GLU A 298 5.19 11.84 5.03
CA GLU A 298 4.38 11.14 6.02
C GLU A 298 3.28 12.05 6.53
N TYR A 299 2.03 11.65 6.28
CA TYR A 299 0.89 12.48 6.59
C TYR A 299 0.42 12.31 8.05
N GLU A 300 0.27 13.43 8.75
CA GLU A 300 -0.33 13.50 10.09
C GLU A 300 -1.79 13.96 9.98
N SER A 301 -2.71 13.02 10.16
CA SER A 301 -4.14 13.22 9.93
C SER A 301 -4.80 14.22 10.88
N VAL A 302 -4.28 14.38 12.10
CA VAL A 302 -4.85 15.34 13.06
C VAL A 302 -4.50 16.77 12.69
N LEU A 303 -3.29 17.00 12.15
CA LEU A 303 -2.84 18.33 11.76
C LEU A 303 -3.18 18.67 10.30
N ASN A 304 -3.53 17.67 9.49
CA ASN A 304 -3.62 17.79 8.03
C ASN A 304 -2.32 18.34 7.41
N LYS A 305 -1.18 17.83 7.89
CA LYS A 305 0.17 18.27 7.49
C LYS A 305 1.09 17.08 7.23
N TRP A 306 2.24 17.36 6.64
CA TRP A 306 3.25 16.39 6.24
C TRP A 306 4.51 16.55 7.06
N ALA A 307 5.03 15.43 7.57
CA ALA A 307 6.44 15.33 7.92
C ALA A 307 7.25 14.92 6.68
N VAL A 308 8.47 15.43 6.56
CA VAL A 308 9.37 15.13 5.44
C VAL A 308 10.59 14.39 5.97
N ARG A 309 10.66 13.08 5.70
CA ARG A 309 11.70 12.17 6.20
C ARG A 309 12.83 12.03 5.17
N THR A 310 14.05 11.79 5.65
CA THR A 310 15.26 11.55 4.85
C THR A 310 15.71 10.10 4.91
N ASP A 311 16.62 9.71 4.02
CA ASP A 311 17.26 8.38 3.97
C ASP A 311 17.95 8.02 5.31
N GLY A 312 18.54 9.03 5.97
CA GLY A 312 19.16 8.91 7.29
C GLY A 312 18.17 8.78 8.45
N ASN A 313 16.88 8.57 8.17
CA ASN A 313 15.80 8.49 9.13
C ASN A 313 15.71 9.72 10.06
N LYS A 314 15.94 10.90 9.47
CA LYS A 314 15.72 12.20 10.11
C LYS A 314 14.55 12.91 9.45
N TYR A 315 14.01 13.92 10.11
CA TYR A 315 12.91 14.73 9.61
C TYR A 315 13.33 16.18 9.45
N TRP A 316 12.79 16.81 8.41
CA TRP A 316 12.85 18.25 8.25
C TRP A 316 12.26 18.93 9.48
N THR A 317 12.90 20.01 9.90
CA THR A 317 12.51 20.84 11.05
C THR A 317 12.77 22.29 10.70
N LEU A 318 11.79 23.16 10.93
CA LEU A 318 11.97 24.60 10.87
C LEU A 318 12.80 25.08 12.07
N HIS A 319 13.92 25.75 11.78
CA HIS A 319 14.71 26.50 12.75
C HIS A 319 14.56 28.01 12.49
N PRO A 320 14.26 28.83 13.52
CA PRO A 320 13.96 30.26 13.33
C PRO A 320 15.02 31.06 12.58
N SER A 321 16.31 30.77 12.82
CA SER A 321 17.42 31.55 12.25
C SER A 321 18.15 30.85 11.10
N THR A 322 18.19 29.52 11.12
CA THR A 322 18.99 28.72 10.17
C THR A 322 18.17 28.10 9.04
N GLY A 323 16.84 28.23 9.07
CA GLY A 323 15.96 27.74 8.01
C GLY A 323 15.56 26.28 8.23
N ILE A 324 15.51 25.49 7.15
CA ILE A 324 15.07 24.10 7.22
C ILE A 324 16.27 23.18 7.40
N GLN A 325 16.22 22.32 8.43
CA GLN A 325 17.27 21.35 8.73
C GLN A 325 16.70 19.93 8.88
N ALA A 326 17.47 18.91 8.54
CA ALA A 326 17.09 17.50 8.69
C ALA A 326 17.72 16.87 9.95
N THR A 327 17.27 17.31 11.14
CA THR A 327 17.90 16.95 12.43
C THR A 327 17.01 16.13 13.35
N ALA A 328 15.68 16.25 13.25
CA ALA A 328 14.76 15.57 14.14
C ALA A 328 14.78 14.05 13.93
N THR A 329 14.83 13.28 15.01
CA THR A 329 14.75 11.80 14.97
C THR A 329 13.35 11.26 15.20
N ASP A 330 12.46 12.10 15.71
CA ASP A 330 11.07 11.76 16.03
C ASP A 330 10.24 13.05 15.89
N VAL A 331 9.09 12.93 15.23
CA VAL A 331 8.12 14.04 15.07
C VAL A 331 7.08 14.06 16.19
N LYS A 332 7.06 13.04 17.06
CA LYS A 332 6.19 12.93 18.24
C LYS A 332 6.97 12.51 19.51
N PRO A 333 8.04 13.23 19.91
CA PRO A 333 8.80 12.87 21.11
C PRO A 333 7.90 12.84 22.35
N GLY A 334 7.90 11.73 23.08
CA GLY A 334 7.03 11.55 24.25
C GLY A 334 5.53 11.55 23.93
N GLY A 335 5.15 11.32 22.67
CA GLY A 335 3.75 11.36 22.21
C GLY A 335 3.23 12.75 21.86
N GLN A 336 4.03 13.80 22.03
CA GLN A 336 3.65 15.18 21.70
C GLN A 336 4.19 15.58 20.34
N ARG A 337 3.31 16.12 19.48
CA ARG A 337 3.69 16.58 18.12
C ARG A 337 4.66 17.74 18.21
N LYS A 338 5.79 17.61 17.50
CA LYS A 338 6.75 18.70 17.30
C LYS A 338 6.34 19.50 16.07
N GLU A 339 5.61 20.59 16.28
CA GLU A 339 4.99 21.40 15.21
C GLU A 339 6.00 21.83 14.13
N GLU A 340 7.26 22.11 14.48
CA GLU A 340 8.29 22.53 13.53
C GLU A 340 8.66 21.45 12.49
N CYS A 341 8.26 20.20 12.71
CA CYS A 341 8.47 19.10 11.78
C CYS A 341 7.33 18.90 10.77
N PHE A 342 6.25 19.69 10.87
CA PHE A 342 5.06 19.52 10.04
C PHE A 342 4.86 20.70 9.08
N PHE A 343 4.61 20.36 7.82
CA PHE A 343 4.51 21.29 6.69
C PHE A 343 3.20 21.09 5.93
N GLU A 344 2.64 22.17 5.41
CA GLU A 344 1.47 22.13 4.53
C GLU A 344 1.92 22.25 3.07
N LEU A 345 1.39 21.39 2.20
CA LEU A 345 1.59 21.48 0.75
C LEU A 345 0.43 22.26 0.14
N VAL A 346 0.74 23.38 -0.51
CA VAL A 346 -0.25 24.26 -1.15
C VAL A 346 -0.08 24.16 -2.66
N TRP A 347 -0.87 23.27 -3.28
CA TRP A 347 -0.87 23.04 -4.73
C TRP A 347 -1.31 24.26 -5.51
N GLN A 348 -0.63 24.50 -6.63
CA GLN A 348 -0.91 25.55 -7.60
C GLN A 348 -1.52 24.94 -8.86
N ASP A 349 -2.27 25.72 -9.65
CA ASP A 349 -2.96 25.21 -10.84
C ASP A 349 -2.06 24.61 -11.92
N ASN A 350 -0.77 24.92 -11.90
CA ASN A 350 0.22 24.41 -12.85
C ASN A 350 0.97 23.16 -12.37
N GLY A 351 0.56 22.55 -11.25
CA GLY A 351 1.17 21.34 -10.70
C GLY A 351 2.43 21.57 -9.88
N LEU A 352 2.82 22.83 -9.66
CA LEU A 352 3.80 23.18 -8.63
C LEU A 352 3.12 23.29 -7.28
N ALA A 353 3.89 23.25 -6.20
CA ALA A 353 3.38 23.45 -4.85
C ALA A 353 4.29 24.41 -4.07
N ALA A 354 3.66 25.26 -3.26
CA ALA A 354 4.36 25.96 -2.19
C ALA A 354 4.34 25.10 -0.92
N ILE A 355 5.35 25.25 -0.07
CA ILE A 355 5.44 24.52 1.20
C ILE A 355 5.36 25.54 2.33
N LYS A 356 4.34 25.43 3.18
CA LYS A 356 4.13 26.34 4.31
C LYS A 356 4.62 25.68 5.60
N ALA A 357 5.49 26.37 6.34
CA ALA A 357 6.05 25.88 7.59
C ALA A 357 5.17 26.24 8.80
N SER A 358 5.55 25.74 9.98
CA SER A 358 4.78 25.90 11.22
C SER A 358 4.63 27.35 11.70
N ASN A 359 5.53 28.25 11.30
CA ASN A 359 5.45 29.69 11.57
C ASN A 359 4.47 30.44 10.64
N GLY A 360 3.77 29.73 9.75
CA GLY A 360 2.83 30.31 8.80
C GLY A 360 3.47 30.88 7.54
N MET A 361 4.81 30.79 7.40
CA MET A 361 5.55 31.33 6.26
C MET A 361 5.82 30.23 5.23
N TYR A 362 5.92 30.64 3.96
CA TYR A 362 6.31 29.80 2.84
C TYR A 362 7.83 29.61 2.77
N ILE A 363 8.23 28.41 2.38
CA ILE A 363 9.61 28.01 2.16
C ILE A 363 10.09 28.52 0.80
N TYR A 364 11.30 29.06 0.76
CA TYR A 364 12.02 29.43 -0.46
C TYR A 364 13.51 29.08 -0.31
N ASN A 365 14.27 29.07 -1.40
CA ASN A 365 15.72 28.92 -1.34
C ASN A 365 16.44 30.27 -1.48
N LYS A 366 17.42 30.52 -0.61
CA LYS A 366 18.37 31.64 -0.74
C LYS A 366 19.25 31.48 -1.98
N PRO A 367 19.98 32.53 -2.42
CA PRO A 367 21.01 32.39 -3.45
C PRO A 367 22.07 31.32 -3.13
N SER A 368 22.33 31.04 -1.85
CA SER A 368 23.18 29.94 -1.38
C SER A 368 22.60 28.54 -1.58
N GLY A 369 21.32 28.43 -1.96
CA GLY A 369 20.56 27.18 -2.04
C GLY A 369 19.83 26.81 -0.74
N THR A 370 20.26 27.30 0.42
CA THR A 370 19.65 26.99 1.73
C THR A 370 18.15 27.30 1.74
N LEU A 371 17.34 26.35 2.22
CA LEU A 371 15.89 26.54 2.38
C LEU A 371 15.55 27.34 3.64
N MET A 372 14.65 28.30 3.52
CA MET A 372 14.21 29.21 4.58
C MET A 372 12.69 29.32 4.61
N GLY A 373 12.07 29.21 5.79
CA GLY A 373 10.64 29.47 5.98
C GLY A 373 10.38 30.92 6.39
N GLY A 374 10.40 31.85 5.44
CA GLY A 374 10.38 33.30 5.73
C GLY A 374 9.62 34.17 4.75
N SER A 375 8.93 33.58 3.76
CA SER A 375 8.14 34.33 2.77
C SER A 375 6.67 34.35 3.17
N ASP A 376 5.98 35.49 3.12
CA ASP A 376 4.57 35.64 3.47
C ASP A 376 3.62 35.50 2.26
N ALA A 377 4.18 35.41 1.06
CA ALA A 377 3.44 35.30 -0.19
C ALA A 377 4.04 34.21 -1.09
N ILE A 378 3.18 33.60 -1.93
CA ILE A 378 3.62 32.64 -2.95
C ILE A 378 3.98 33.43 -4.21
N THR A 379 5.28 33.61 -4.45
CA THR A 379 5.81 34.07 -5.73
C THR A 379 6.40 32.88 -6.49
N ASP A 380 7.13 33.11 -7.58
CA ASP A 380 7.82 32.02 -8.26
C ASP A 380 8.94 31.38 -7.42
N LYS A 381 9.50 32.10 -6.43
CA LYS A 381 10.59 31.59 -5.58
C LYS A 381 10.15 30.54 -4.57
N GLU A 382 8.89 30.57 -4.17
CA GLU A 382 8.28 29.65 -3.20
C GLU A 382 7.67 28.41 -3.87
N LYS A 383 7.63 28.36 -5.21
CA LYS A 383 7.06 27.24 -5.96
C LYS A 383 8.12 26.17 -6.19
N PHE A 384 7.78 24.95 -5.78
CA PHE A 384 8.58 23.75 -6.01
C PHE A 384 7.83 22.81 -6.94
N GLN A 385 8.57 22.17 -7.85
CA GLN A 385 8.08 20.96 -8.49
C GLN A 385 8.28 19.79 -7.53
N ILE A 386 7.21 19.03 -7.26
CA ILE A 386 7.28 17.81 -6.45
C ILE A 386 7.17 16.62 -7.39
N VAL A 387 8.26 15.86 -7.53
CA VAL A 387 8.38 14.71 -8.44
C VAL A 387 8.23 13.42 -7.65
N LEU A 388 7.20 12.61 -7.93
CA LEU A 388 7.02 11.28 -7.36
C LEU A 388 8.04 10.30 -7.93
N LEU A 389 8.87 9.71 -7.06
CA LEU A 389 9.97 8.84 -7.49
C LEU A 389 9.66 7.36 -7.29
N ASN A 390 9.04 6.97 -6.17
CA ASN A 390 8.79 5.56 -5.85
C ASN A 390 7.46 5.02 -6.39
N ARG A 391 6.96 5.61 -7.47
CA ARG A 391 5.81 5.11 -8.25
C ARG A 391 6.10 5.20 -9.76
N PRO A 392 7.16 4.54 -10.28
CA PRO A 392 7.28 4.35 -11.74
C PRO A 392 6.08 3.56 -12.29
N LEU A 393 5.49 2.75 -11.42
CA LEU A 393 4.25 2.02 -11.59
C LEU A 393 3.30 2.42 -10.45
N VAL A 394 2.03 2.64 -10.77
CA VAL A 394 0.98 2.95 -9.80
C VAL A 394 -0.22 2.03 -9.99
N VAL A 395 -0.80 1.61 -8.88
CA VAL A 395 -2.12 1.01 -8.79
C VAL A 395 -3.02 2.04 -8.11
N LEU A 396 -4.21 2.24 -8.64
CA LEU A 396 -5.14 3.25 -8.11
C LEU A 396 -6.42 2.59 -7.63
N LYS A 397 -6.84 2.96 -6.42
CA LYS A 397 -8.08 2.47 -5.82
C LYS A 397 -8.93 3.61 -5.28
N GLY A 398 -10.16 3.69 -5.76
CA GLY A 398 -11.15 4.66 -5.29
C GLY A 398 -12.17 4.03 -4.34
N GLU A 399 -13.23 4.78 -4.05
CA GLU A 399 -14.33 4.36 -3.18
C GLU A 399 -15.03 3.07 -3.66
N HIS A 400 -15.12 2.88 -4.98
CA HIS A 400 -15.93 1.82 -5.58
C HIS A 400 -15.14 0.58 -6.00
N GLY A 401 -13.81 0.65 -5.97
CA GLY A 401 -12.92 -0.41 -6.40
C GLY A 401 -11.62 0.14 -7.00
N PHE A 402 -10.93 -0.72 -7.72
CA PHE A 402 -9.73 -0.35 -8.44
C PHE A 402 -10.05 0.32 -9.78
N ILE A 403 -9.09 1.12 -10.26
CA ILE A 403 -9.07 1.58 -11.64
C ILE A 403 -8.50 0.47 -12.54
N GLY A 404 -9.17 0.23 -13.68
CA GLY A 404 -8.67 -0.64 -14.73
C GLY A 404 -9.45 -0.49 -16.03
N ALA A 405 -8.84 -0.86 -17.14
CA ALA A 405 -9.42 -0.74 -18.48
C ALA A 405 -10.55 -1.77 -18.69
N LYS A 406 -11.65 -1.34 -19.30
CA LYS A 406 -12.75 -2.18 -19.78
C LYS A 406 -13.04 -1.81 -21.23
N GLY A 407 -12.58 -2.63 -22.16
CA GLY A 407 -12.53 -2.24 -23.57
C GLY A 407 -11.58 -1.05 -23.72
N ASN A 408 -12.08 0.04 -24.27
CA ASN A 408 -11.25 1.18 -24.68
C ASN A 408 -11.27 2.33 -23.66
N GLN A 409 -11.83 2.11 -22.47
CA GLN A 409 -11.97 3.12 -21.41
C GLN A 409 -11.54 2.57 -20.05
N TYR A 410 -11.02 3.44 -19.19
CA TYR A 410 -10.81 3.13 -17.77
C TYR A 410 -12.10 3.29 -16.98
N ILE A 411 -12.33 2.37 -16.04
CA ILE A 411 -13.44 2.39 -15.09
C ILE A 411 -12.92 2.25 -13.65
N CYS A 412 -13.71 2.62 -12.65
CA CYS A 412 -13.26 2.76 -11.24
C CYS A 412 -13.90 1.78 -10.23
N ASN A 413 -14.58 0.74 -10.70
CA ASN A 413 -15.28 -0.23 -9.83
C ASN A 413 -14.78 -1.68 -10.01
N LYS A 414 -13.55 -1.86 -10.51
CA LYS A 414 -12.98 -3.18 -10.73
C LYS A 414 -12.57 -3.84 -9.42
N THR A 415 -12.60 -5.16 -9.41
CA THR A 415 -12.11 -5.99 -8.31
C THR A 415 -10.63 -6.36 -8.47
N SER A 416 -10.14 -6.35 -9.71
CA SER A 416 -8.72 -6.40 -10.08
C SER A 416 -8.27 -5.02 -10.55
N TYR A 417 -6.97 -4.75 -10.51
CA TYR A 417 -6.41 -3.48 -10.95
C TYR A 417 -5.53 -3.65 -12.17
N ASP A 418 -5.36 -2.56 -12.90
CA ASP A 418 -4.29 -2.43 -13.88
C ASP A 418 -3.09 -1.74 -13.22
N ILE A 419 -1.89 -2.14 -13.64
CA ILE A 419 -0.67 -1.43 -13.28
C ILE A 419 -0.44 -0.34 -14.31
N ILE A 420 -0.40 0.91 -13.86
CA ILE A 420 -0.27 2.09 -14.71
C ILE A 420 1.15 2.61 -14.60
N LYS A 421 1.84 2.78 -15.72
CA LYS A 421 3.15 3.42 -15.75
C LYS A 421 2.98 4.94 -15.63
N VAL A 422 3.79 5.55 -14.77
CA VAL A 422 3.78 6.99 -14.51
C VAL A 422 5.05 7.62 -15.07
N GLU A 423 4.90 8.62 -15.92
CA GLU A 423 6.02 9.33 -16.54
C GLU A 423 5.91 10.84 -16.24
N SER A 424 6.87 11.40 -15.50
CA SER A 424 6.93 12.85 -15.27
C SER A 424 7.21 13.60 -16.58
N ASN A 425 6.51 14.70 -16.83
CA ASN A 425 6.79 15.58 -17.97
C ASN A 425 7.89 16.61 -17.67
N GLY A 426 8.47 16.60 -16.46
CA GLY A 426 9.52 17.52 -16.03
C GLY A 426 9.04 18.95 -15.72
N LYS A 427 7.72 19.20 -15.77
CA LYS A 427 7.11 20.53 -15.58
C LYS A 427 5.88 20.49 -14.64
N GLY A 428 5.91 19.59 -13.66
CA GLY A 428 4.81 19.43 -12.68
C GLY A 428 3.65 18.53 -13.11
N GLY A 429 3.65 18.05 -14.36
CA GLY A 429 2.65 17.11 -14.87
C GLY A 429 3.17 15.69 -15.04
N TYR A 430 2.24 14.76 -15.24
CA TYR A 430 2.45 13.32 -15.34
C TYR A 430 1.64 12.74 -16.49
N ARG A 431 2.24 11.79 -17.19
CA ARG A 431 1.60 11.00 -18.26
C ARG A 431 1.38 9.60 -17.74
N LEU A 432 0.16 9.12 -17.88
CA LEU A 432 -0.26 7.80 -17.38
C LEU A 432 -0.40 6.85 -18.57
N LYS A 433 0.24 5.69 -18.49
CA LYS A 433 0.32 4.72 -19.59
C LYS A 433 -0.10 3.33 -19.13
N GLY A 434 -1.07 2.75 -19.83
CA GLY A 434 -1.56 1.41 -19.55
C GLY A 434 -0.56 0.31 -19.93
N GLN A 435 -0.86 -0.92 -19.50
CA GLN A 435 -0.04 -2.09 -19.82
C GLN A 435 0.04 -2.40 -21.32
N ASN A 436 -0.97 -1.99 -22.09
CA ASN A 436 -0.99 -2.06 -23.56
C ASN A 436 -0.04 -1.05 -24.24
N GLY A 437 0.66 -0.23 -23.46
CA GLY A 437 1.56 0.80 -23.96
C GLY A 437 0.85 2.03 -24.53
N LYS A 438 -0.45 2.20 -24.29
CA LYS A 438 -1.23 3.38 -24.69
C LYS A 438 -1.37 4.35 -23.54
N TYR A 439 -1.45 5.64 -23.85
CA TYR A 439 -1.63 6.68 -22.84
C TYR A 439 -3.09 6.84 -22.45
N TRP A 440 -3.29 7.33 -21.24
CA TRP A 440 -4.55 7.91 -20.82
C TRP A 440 -4.79 9.19 -21.61
N GLU A 441 -5.95 9.24 -22.26
CA GLU A 441 -6.41 10.39 -23.03
C GLU A 441 -7.83 10.74 -22.61
N ILE A 442 -8.13 12.04 -22.50
CA ILE A 442 -9.46 12.50 -22.11
C ILE A 442 -10.33 12.61 -23.36
N ASN A 443 -11.42 11.86 -23.39
CA ASN A 443 -12.39 11.91 -24.48
C ASN A 443 -13.24 13.19 -24.41
N ALA A 444 -13.95 13.50 -25.50
CA ALA A 444 -14.84 14.66 -25.57
C ALA A 444 -15.98 14.64 -24.53
N ASP A 445 -16.36 13.47 -24.02
CA ASP A 445 -17.36 13.28 -22.95
C ASP A 445 -16.73 13.21 -21.54
N SER A 446 -15.47 13.65 -21.41
CA SER A 446 -14.66 13.63 -20.20
C SER A 446 -14.32 12.25 -19.64
N THR A 447 -14.65 11.15 -20.34
CA THR A 447 -14.19 9.81 -19.95
C THR A 447 -12.70 9.62 -20.24
N ILE A 448 -12.06 8.68 -19.54
CA ILE A 448 -10.63 8.38 -19.73
C ILE A 448 -10.46 7.18 -20.67
N SER A 449 -9.89 7.43 -21.85
CA SER A 449 -9.54 6.43 -22.85
C SER A 449 -8.34 5.59 -22.42
N ALA A 450 -8.38 4.30 -22.76
CA ALA A 450 -7.28 3.34 -22.59
C ALA A 450 -6.49 3.12 -23.90
N GLU A 451 -6.78 3.86 -24.96
CA GLU A 451 -6.19 3.69 -26.29
C GLU A 451 -5.48 4.94 -26.81
N GLY A 452 -5.23 5.92 -25.95
CA GLY A 452 -4.65 7.20 -26.33
C GLY A 452 -3.30 7.04 -27.02
N ASN A 453 -3.18 7.64 -28.21
CA ASN A 453 -1.91 7.72 -28.93
C ASN A 453 -1.11 8.97 -28.51
N SER A 454 -1.79 9.97 -27.95
CA SER A 454 -1.19 11.17 -27.37
C SER A 454 -1.40 11.18 -25.86
N ALA A 455 -0.39 11.62 -25.12
CA ALA A 455 -0.47 11.68 -23.68
C ALA A 455 -1.16 12.96 -23.22
N SER A 456 -2.17 12.84 -22.35
CA SER A 456 -2.64 13.96 -21.55
C SER A 456 -1.70 14.18 -20.35
N ASP A 457 -1.39 15.45 -20.05
CA ASP A 457 -0.56 15.82 -18.91
C ASP A 457 -1.46 16.07 -17.69
N PHE A 458 -1.50 15.12 -16.76
CA PHE A 458 -2.25 15.23 -15.50
C PHE A 458 -1.39 15.82 -14.39
N ILE A 459 -2.01 16.49 -13.43
CA ILE A 459 -1.35 16.88 -12.18
C ILE A 459 -1.75 15.87 -11.10
N LEU A 460 -0.77 15.40 -10.33
CA LEU A 460 -0.98 14.51 -9.18
C LEU A 460 -0.82 15.34 -7.90
N GLU A 461 -1.93 15.58 -7.22
CA GLU A 461 -1.96 16.33 -5.96
C GLU A 461 -1.99 15.32 -4.80
N PHE A 462 -0.93 15.27 -3.99
CA PHE A 462 -0.87 14.36 -2.84
C PHE A 462 -1.78 14.84 -1.71
N HIS A 463 -2.58 13.92 -1.19
CA HIS A 463 -3.45 14.08 -0.04
C HIS A 463 -3.13 13.03 1.02
N GLY A 464 -3.69 13.24 2.20
CA GLY A 464 -3.45 12.36 3.33
C GLY A 464 -3.88 10.91 3.12
N GLN A 465 -3.32 10.02 3.94
CA GLN A 465 -3.64 8.57 3.97
C GLN A 465 -3.29 7.84 2.66
N SER A 466 -2.15 8.19 2.06
CA SER A 466 -1.67 7.61 0.78
C SER A 466 -2.71 7.73 -0.34
N LYS A 467 -3.35 8.91 -0.45
CA LYS A 467 -4.32 9.21 -1.50
C LYS A 467 -3.87 10.40 -2.34
N LEU A 468 -4.21 10.41 -3.61
CA LEU A 468 -3.96 11.53 -4.49
C LEU A 468 -5.24 11.94 -5.22
N ALA A 469 -5.31 13.20 -5.62
CA ALA A 469 -6.26 13.68 -6.59
C ALA A 469 -5.53 13.80 -7.94
N ILE A 470 -6.24 13.48 -9.03
CA ILE A 470 -5.69 13.58 -10.38
C ILE A 470 -6.45 14.71 -11.08
N LYS A 471 -5.75 15.79 -11.42
CA LYS A 471 -6.33 16.95 -12.12
C LYS A 471 -5.98 16.89 -13.59
N ALA A 472 -6.99 17.02 -14.44
CA ALA A 472 -6.85 17.05 -15.90
C ALA A 472 -6.29 18.39 -16.41
N PRO A 473 -5.75 18.45 -17.65
CA PRO A 473 -5.27 19.68 -18.26
C PRO A 473 -6.28 20.84 -18.29
N HIS A 474 -7.58 20.51 -18.34
CA HIS A 474 -8.67 21.50 -18.35
C HIS A 474 -9.13 21.91 -16.94
N GLY A 475 -8.40 21.51 -15.89
CA GLY A 475 -8.60 21.96 -14.51
C GLY A 475 -9.52 21.11 -13.64
N ALA A 476 -10.29 20.18 -14.20
CA ALA A 476 -11.17 19.32 -13.41
C ALA A 476 -10.45 18.10 -12.84
N TYR A 477 -10.90 17.61 -11.70
CA TYR A 477 -10.44 16.39 -11.08
C TYR A 477 -11.15 15.15 -11.64
N LEU A 478 -10.40 14.04 -11.70
CA LEU A 478 -10.91 12.74 -12.09
C LEU A 478 -11.74 12.16 -10.93
N MET A 479 -12.99 11.81 -11.23
CA MET A 479 -14.01 11.38 -10.29
C MET A 479 -14.58 10.03 -10.69
N GLY A 480 -14.80 9.16 -9.71
CA GLY A 480 -15.43 7.85 -9.87
C GLY A 480 -16.89 7.82 -9.45
N TYR A 481 -17.67 6.95 -10.11
CA TYR A 481 -19.07 6.71 -9.81
C TYR A 481 -19.35 5.23 -9.54
N GLN A 482 -20.42 4.95 -8.80
CA GLN A 482 -20.77 3.58 -8.39
C GLN A 482 -21.05 2.65 -9.59
N ASN A 483 -21.59 3.19 -10.69
CA ASN A 483 -21.80 2.46 -11.95
C ASN A 483 -20.49 2.08 -12.66
N GLY A 484 -19.36 2.63 -12.21
CA GLY A 484 -18.02 2.39 -12.74
C GLY A 484 -17.47 3.53 -13.59
N ASP A 485 -18.29 4.53 -13.93
CA ASP A 485 -17.85 5.67 -14.72
C ASP A 485 -16.67 6.37 -14.05
N PHE A 486 -15.70 6.79 -14.86
CA PHE A 486 -14.49 7.46 -14.42
C PHE A 486 -14.21 8.62 -15.36
N LYS A 487 -14.36 9.85 -14.84
CA LYS A 487 -14.45 11.06 -15.67
C LYS A 487 -13.72 12.26 -15.05
N ALA A 488 -13.14 13.12 -15.89
CA ALA A 488 -12.55 14.39 -15.48
C ALA A 488 -13.61 15.50 -15.45
N VAL A 489 -14.33 15.64 -14.33
CA VAL A 489 -15.50 16.54 -14.23
C VAL A 489 -15.65 17.26 -12.90
N ALA A 490 -14.88 16.89 -11.87
CA ALA A 490 -15.05 17.46 -10.54
C ALA A 490 -14.30 18.80 -10.39
N ASP A 491 -14.95 19.82 -9.84
CA ASP A 491 -14.32 21.12 -9.58
C ASP A 491 -13.55 21.16 -8.25
N THR A 492 -13.87 20.23 -7.34
CA THR A 492 -13.29 20.17 -5.99
C THR A 492 -12.91 18.74 -5.63
N VAL A 493 -11.93 18.59 -4.74
CA VAL A 493 -11.51 17.28 -4.24
C VAL A 493 -12.45 16.78 -3.14
N ASP A 494 -13.02 15.58 -3.31
CA ASP A 494 -13.80 14.86 -2.30
C ASP A 494 -13.45 13.35 -2.28
N CYS A 495 -14.23 12.54 -1.55
CA CYS A 495 -13.95 11.09 -1.44
C CYS A 495 -14.07 10.32 -2.77
N LYS A 496 -14.78 10.86 -3.77
CA LYS A 496 -14.99 10.24 -5.08
C LYS A 496 -13.92 10.64 -6.09
N SER A 497 -13.14 11.68 -5.80
CA SER A 497 -12.01 12.13 -6.63
C SER A 497 -10.65 11.86 -5.99
N LEU A 498 -10.62 11.05 -4.92
CA LEU A 498 -9.39 10.62 -4.24
C LEU A 498 -9.09 9.15 -4.52
N TRP A 499 -7.83 8.86 -4.78
CA TRP A 499 -7.33 7.56 -5.22
C TRP A 499 -6.19 7.12 -4.32
N GLU A 500 -6.37 6.01 -3.60
CA GLU A 500 -5.31 5.33 -2.83
C GLU A 500 -4.25 4.78 -3.81
N TYR A 501 -2.96 4.90 -3.44
CA TYR A 501 -1.81 4.54 -4.28
C TYR A 501 -0.59 4.03 -3.53
#